data_AF-A0A6I6MH71-F1
#
_entry.id   AF-A0A6I6MH71-F1
#
_cell.length_a   1.000
_cell.length_b   1.000
_cell.length_c   1.000
_cell.angle_alpha   90.00
_cell.angle_beta   90.00
_cell.angle_gamma   90.00
#
_symmetry.space_group_name_H-M   'P 1'
#
loop_
_entity.id
_entity.type
_entity.pdbx_description
1 polymer ?
#
loop_
_entity_poly.entity_id
_entity_poly.type
_entity_poly.pdbx_seq_one_letter_code
_entity_poly.pdbx_strand_id
1 'polypeptide(L)'
;MAQHRWNRRFFQDADAPPDNLVYFEPDRIRRRRFAEREREGRRAEETDRSGSERHLERAAKRLKHVSAIDRVLYVPQWDMAKAEIAMRKAGVTGSVSNLCGTRRKIVRAGRTR
;
A
#
# COMPACT_ATOMS: atom_id res chain seq x y z
N MET A 1 9.87 5.95 55.46
CA MET A 1 9.78 4.58 54.92
C MET A 1 9.13 4.68 53.54
N ALA A 2 9.81 4.20 52.50
CA ALA A 2 9.49 4.47 51.10
C ALA A 2 8.29 3.66 50.61
N GLN A 3 7.40 4.35 49.91
CA GLN A 3 6.14 3.90 49.34
C GLN A 3 6.38 3.03 48.10
N HIS A 4 6.11 1.73 48.23
CA HIS A 4 6.12 0.77 47.11
C HIS A 4 4.89 0.97 46.22
N ARG A 5 5.02 1.84 45.22
CA ARG A 5 4.02 2.01 44.14
C ARG A 5 4.16 0.86 43.14
N TRP A 6 3.62 -0.30 43.49
CA TRP A 6 3.62 -1.48 42.63
C TRP A 6 2.63 -1.29 41.46
N ASN A 7 3.09 -1.59 40.25
CA ASN A 7 2.41 -1.34 38.98
C ASN A 7 1.05 -2.05 38.88
N ARG A 8 -0.02 -1.31 39.16
CA ARG A 8 -1.43 -1.73 39.08
C ARG A 8 -1.96 -1.77 37.62
N ARG A 9 -1.20 -2.41 36.71
CA ARG A 9 -1.58 -2.55 35.28
C ARG A 9 -1.60 -3.99 34.77
N PHE A 10 -1.16 -4.95 35.57
CA PHE A 10 -1.01 -6.35 35.13
C PHE A 10 -2.19 -7.27 35.48
N PHE A 11 -3.19 -6.78 36.22
CA PHE A 11 -4.25 -7.63 36.80
C PHE A 11 -5.67 -7.36 36.29
N GLN A 12 -5.85 -6.67 35.15
CA GLN A 12 -7.20 -6.30 34.71
C GLN A 12 -7.97 -7.35 33.89
N ASP A 13 -7.36 -8.45 33.43
CA ASP A 13 -8.04 -9.36 32.50
C ASP A 13 -7.92 -10.84 32.90
N ALA A 14 -8.22 -11.19 34.16
CA ALA A 14 -8.25 -12.60 34.58
C ALA A 14 -9.60 -13.30 34.31
N ASP A 15 -10.69 -12.55 34.18
CA ASP A 15 -12.06 -13.10 34.24
C ASP A 15 -12.93 -12.83 32.98
N ALA A 16 -12.33 -12.45 31.85
CA ALA A 16 -13.08 -12.30 30.59
C ALA A 16 -13.31 -13.70 29.95
N PRO A 17 -14.57 -14.11 29.67
CA PRO A 17 -14.85 -15.43 29.09
C PRO A 17 -14.28 -15.52 27.66
N PRO A 18 -13.63 -16.65 27.29
CA PRO A 18 -13.01 -16.80 25.99
C PRO A 18 -14.04 -17.19 24.93
N ASP A 19 -14.81 -16.22 24.47
CA ASP A 19 -15.50 -16.28 23.18
C ASP A 19 -14.43 -15.93 22.12
N ASN A 20 -13.73 -16.86 21.47
CA ASN A 20 -14.17 -17.61 20.27
C ASN A 20 -12.96 -18.44 19.80
N LEU A 21 -13.20 -19.63 19.21
CA LEU A 21 -12.23 -20.62 18.70
C LEU A 21 -11.30 -20.16 17.53
N VAL A 22 -10.97 -18.87 17.41
CA VAL A 22 -9.87 -18.38 16.56
C VAL A 22 -8.67 -18.04 17.44
N TYR A 23 -8.15 -19.13 18.02
CA TYR A 23 -6.84 -19.35 18.63
C TYR A 23 -5.88 -18.13 18.69
N PHE A 24 -5.82 -17.51 19.87
CA PHE A 24 -4.62 -16.96 20.51
C PHE A 24 -3.66 -16.05 19.69
N GLU A 25 -4.17 -15.19 18.82
CA GLU A 25 -3.39 -14.03 18.40
C GLU A 25 -3.50 -12.92 19.46
N PRO A 26 -2.39 -12.46 20.07
CA PRO A 26 -2.39 -11.28 20.91
C PRO A 26 -3.07 -10.11 20.17
N ASP A 27 -3.83 -9.27 20.86
CA ASP A 27 -4.57 -8.15 20.24
C ASP A 27 -3.68 -7.23 19.38
N ARG A 28 -2.39 -7.18 19.71
CA ARG A 28 -1.38 -6.48 18.91
C ARG A 28 -1.26 -7.05 17.49
N ILE A 29 -1.30 -8.38 17.34
CA ILE A 29 -1.23 -9.05 16.02
C ILE A 29 -2.51 -8.78 15.23
N ARG A 30 -3.69 -8.84 15.88
CA ARG A 30 -4.96 -8.49 15.22
C ARG A 30 -4.98 -7.06 14.71
N ARG A 31 -4.58 -6.09 15.55
CA ARG A 31 -4.47 -4.67 15.17
C ARG A 31 -3.47 -4.45 14.05
N ARG A 32 -2.33 -5.15 14.08
CA ARG A 32 -1.32 -5.09 13.02
C ARG A 32 -1.88 -5.60 11.69
N ARG A 33 -2.55 -6.75 11.67
CA ARG A 33 -3.20 -7.31 10.47
C ARG A 33 -4.26 -6.36 9.90
N PHE A 34 -5.08 -5.78 10.76
CA PHE A 34 -6.09 -4.80 10.34
C PHE A 34 -5.44 -3.56 9.70
N ALA A 35 -4.39 -3.03 10.33
CA ALA A 35 -3.63 -1.91 9.78
C ALA A 35 -2.91 -2.25 8.47
N GLU A 36 -2.40 -3.48 8.32
CA GLU A 36 -1.78 -3.97 7.08
C GLU A 36 -2.82 -4.03 5.94
N ARG A 37 -4.01 -4.58 6.20
CA ARG A 37 -5.12 -4.60 5.22
C ARG A 37 -5.60 -3.20 4.83
N GLU A 38 -5.72 -2.29 5.80
CA GLU A 38 -6.08 -0.90 5.51
C GLU A 38 -5.01 -0.18 4.70
N ARG A 39 -3.73 -0.44 4.96
CA ARG A 39 -2.62 0.11 4.17
C ARG A 39 -2.63 -0.41 2.74
N GLU A 40 -2.86 -1.71 2.58
CA GLU A 40 -2.95 -2.38 1.28
C GLU A 40 -4.13 -1.85 0.45
N GLY A 41 -5.27 -1.54 1.07
CA GLY A 41 -6.40 -0.92 0.38
C GLY A 41 -6.16 0.52 -0.06
N ARG A 42 -5.24 1.25 0.60
CA ARG A 42 -4.95 2.66 0.29
C ARG A 42 -4.00 2.85 -0.89
N ARG A 43 -3.12 1.87 -1.15
CA ARG A 43 -2.04 1.97 -2.13
C ARG A 43 -2.08 0.81 -3.13
N ALA A 44 -2.23 1.13 -4.41
CA ALA A 44 -2.12 0.16 -5.50
C ALA A 44 -0.72 0.24 -6.10
N GLU A 45 0.00 -0.88 -6.06
CA GLU A 45 1.36 -1.00 -6.59
C GLU A 45 1.37 -2.03 -7.72
N GLU A 46 1.94 -1.65 -8.86
CA GLU A 46 2.10 -2.52 -10.01
C GLU A 46 3.56 -2.44 -10.47
N THR A 47 4.17 -3.59 -10.78
CA THR A 47 5.56 -3.63 -11.25
C THR A 47 5.62 -4.22 -12.65
N ASP A 48 6.21 -3.48 -13.60
CA ASP A 48 6.53 -4.00 -14.93
C ASP A 48 8.04 -3.94 -15.16
N ARG A 49 8.64 -5.09 -15.49
CA ARG A 49 10.08 -5.20 -15.78
C ARG A 49 10.39 -5.35 -17.26
N SER A 50 9.36 -5.41 -18.10
CA SER A 50 9.49 -5.83 -19.48
C SER A 50 9.84 -4.68 -20.43
N GLY A 51 9.47 -3.44 -20.06
CA GLY A 51 9.78 -2.24 -20.86
C GLY A 51 8.98 -2.12 -22.18
N SER A 52 8.11 -3.09 -22.46
CA SER A 52 7.22 -3.09 -23.62
C SER A 52 6.04 -2.14 -23.39
N GLU A 53 5.74 -1.28 -24.36
CA GLU A 53 4.63 -0.34 -24.28
C GLU A 53 3.28 -1.04 -24.02
N ARG A 54 3.08 -2.21 -24.63
CA ARG A 54 1.85 -3.01 -24.45
C ARG A 54 1.68 -3.45 -23.00
N HIS A 55 2.77 -3.83 -22.35
CA HIS A 55 2.74 -4.25 -20.94
C HIS A 55 2.58 -3.05 -20.01
N LEU A 56 3.24 -1.92 -20.29
CA LEU A 56 3.06 -0.67 -19.55
C LEU A 56 1.62 -0.16 -19.62
N GLU A 57 0.98 -0.23 -20.78
CA GLU A 57 -0.43 0.16 -20.92
C GLU A 57 -1.36 -0.79 -20.15
N ARG A 58 -1.08 -2.10 -20.17
CA ARG A 58 -1.86 -3.09 -19.40
C ARG A 58 -1.71 -2.88 -17.90
N ALA A 59 -0.49 -2.61 -17.44
CA ALA A 59 -0.18 -2.29 -16.05
C ALA A 59 -0.91 -1.01 -15.60
N ALA A 60 -0.88 0.05 -16.42
CA ALA A 60 -1.62 1.28 -16.15
C ALA A 60 -3.13 1.03 -16.11
N LYS A 61 -3.70 0.23 -17.02
CA LYS A 61 -5.12 -0.14 -16.99
C LYS A 61 -5.49 -0.92 -15.72
N ARG A 62 -4.64 -1.85 -15.25
CA ARG A 62 -4.85 -2.52 -13.96
C ARG A 62 -4.97 -1.51 -12.83
N LEU A 63 -4.06 -0.54 -12.76
CA LEU A 63 -4.10 0.53 -11.74
C LEU A 63 -5.35 1.42 -11.84
N LYS A 64 -5.91 1.61 -13.03
CA LYS A 64 -7.15 2.41 -13.21
C LYS A 64 -8.35 1.81 -12.47
N HIS A 65 -8.49 0.49 -12.49
CA HIS A 65 -9.63 -0.21 -11.90
C HIS A 65 -9.50 -0.36 -10.38
N VAL A 66 -8.33 -0.08 -9.80
CA VAL A 66 -8.14 -0.13 -8.35
C VAL A 66 -8.58 1.18 -7.71
N SER A 67 -9.48 1.07 -6.73
CA SER A 67 -9.93 2.14 -5.84
C SER A 67 -8.88 2.44 -4.75
N ALA A 68 -7.64 2.73 -5.16
CA ALA A 68 -6.58 3.17 -4.26
C ALA A 68 -6.39 4.69 -4.38
N ILE A 69 -6.05 5.31 -3.24
CA ILE A 69 -5.71 6.73 -3.16
C ILE A 69 -4.36 6.96 -3.84
N ASP A 70 -3.38 6.10 -3.54
CA ASP A 70 -2.04 6.18 -4.11
C ASP A 70 -1.80 5.05 -5.12
N ARG A 71 -1.65 5.41 -6.39
CA ARG A 71 -1.32 4.47 -7.48
C ARG A 71 0.13 4.62 -7.88
N VAL A 72 0.89 3.53 -7.87
CA VAL A 72 2.32 3.52 -8.17
C VAL A 72 2.66 2.44 -9.19
N LEU A 73 3.28 2.85 -10.30
CA LEU A 73 3.84 1.94 -11.29
C LEU A 73 5.36 1.91 -11.17
N TYR A 74 5.93 0.74 -10.86
CA TYR A 74 7.37 0.52 -10.79
C TYR A 74 7.91 -0.01 -12.11
N VAL A 75 8.94 0.65 -12.64
CA VAL A 75 9.54 0.30 -13.93
C VAL A 75 11.07 0.45 -13.90
N PRO A 76 11.79 -0.20 -14.82
CA PRO A 76 13.19 0.12 -15.04
C PRO A 76 13.41 1.60 -15.35
N GLN A 77 14.54 2.15 -14.93
CA GLN A 77 14.83 3.59 -15.04
C GLN A 77 14.74 4.12 -16.48
N TRP A 78 15.15 3.30 -17.45
CA TRP A 78 15.18 3.63 -18.87
C TRP A 78 13.77 3.72 -19.49
N ASP A 79 12.78 3.04 -18.91
CA ASP A 79 11.40 3.03 -19.39
C ASP A 79 10.45 3.98 -18.65
N MET A 80 10.96 4.76 -17.69
CA MET A 80 10.13 5.70 -16.91
C MET A 80 9.34 6.69 -17.77
N ALA A 81 9.94 7.17 -18.87
CA ALA A 81 9.26 8.11 -19.76
C ALA A 81 8.09 7.46 -20.52
N LYS A 82 8.27 6.21 -20.97
CA LYS A 82 7.19 5.43 -21.63
C LYS A 82 6.07 5.11 -20.65
N ALA A 83 6.42 4.75 -19.42
CA ALA A 83 5.45 4.45 -18.36
C ALA A 83 4.60 5.68 -17.99
N GLU A 84 5.23 6.85 -17.95
CA GLU A 84 4.53 8.13 -17.75
C GLU A 84 3.50 8.40 -18.86
N ILE A 85 3.89 8.21 -20.13
CA ILE A 85 2.98 8.34 -21.28
C ILE A 85 1.85 7.32 -21.20
N ALA A 86 2.14 6.06 -20.86
CA ALA A 86 1.15 5.00 -20.73
C ALA A 86 0.13 5.30 -19.62
N MET A 87 0.57 5.81 -18.46
CA MET A 87 -0.34 6.23 -17.38
C MET A 87 -1.23 7.39 -17.79
N ARG A 88 -0.67 8.41 -18.48
CA ARG A 88 -1.47 9.53 -19.02
C ARG A 88 -2.49 9.05 -20.05
N LYS A 89 -2.08 8.19 -20.99
CA LYS A 89 -2.96 7.60 -22.01
C LYS A 89 -4.09 6.77 -21.40
N ALA A 90 -3.81 6.06 -20.31
CA ALA A 90 -4.82 5.33 -19.56
C ALA A 90 -5.77 6.23 -18.72
N GLY A 91 -5.43 7.51 -18.56
CA GLY A 91 -6.16 8.46 -17.74
C GLY A 91 -5.98 8.23 -16.24
N VAL A 92 -4.85 7.65 -15.83
CA VAL A 92 -4.57 7.31 -14.43
C VAL A 92 -3.77 8.41 -13.77
N THR A 93 -4.30 8.97 -12.68
CA THR A 93 -3.56 9.79 -11.73
C THR A 93 -2.72 8.88 -10.83
N GLY A 94 -1.47 9.25 -10.58
CA GLY A 94 -0.60 8.47 -9.70
C GLY A 94 0.86 8.86 -9.82
N SER A 95 1.76 7.90 -9.62
CA SER A 95 3.19 8.10 -9.76
C SER A 95 3.89 6.92 -10.43
N VAL A 96 4.96 7.22 -11.16
CA VAL A 96 5.88 6.24 -11.70
C VAL A 96 7.16 6.28 -10.87
N SER A 97 7.60 5.14 -10.38
CA SER A 97 8.86 5.02 -9.64
C SER A 97 9.82 4.10 -10.40
N ASN A 98 11.12 4.36 -10.32
CA ASN A 98 12.07 3.34 -10.72
C ASN A 98 12.08 2.19 -9.72
N LEU A 99 12.53 1.00 -10.15
CA LEU A 99 12.65 -0.20 -9.31
C LEU A 99 13.54 0.02 -8.08
N CYS A 100 14.56 0.87 -8.18
CA CYS A 100 15.45 1.20 -7.07
C CYS A 100 14.85 2.22 -6.08
N GLY A 101 13.70 2.83 -6.39
CA GLY A 101 13.04 3.82 -5.54
C GLY A 101 13.71 5.20 -5.49
N THR A 102 14.84 5.40 -6.17
CA THR A 102 15.59 6.67 -6.14
C THR A 102 14.96 7.77 -6.99
N ARG A 103 14.19 7.43 -8.02
CA ARG A 103 13.56 8.39 -8.94
C ARG A 103 12.07 8.13 -8.98
N ARG A 104 11.29 9.18 -8.74
CA ARG A 104 9.83 9.15 -8.82
C ARG A 104 9.33 10.33 -9.63
N LYS A 105 8.34 10.07 -10.50
CA LYS A 105 7.61 11.07 -11.27
C LYS A 105 6.14 11.03 -10.92
N ILE A 106 5.54 12.19 -10.72
CA ILE A 106 4.11 12.32 -10.45
C ILE A 106 3.39 12.49 -11.78
N VAL A 107 2.40 11.63 -12.04
CA VAL A 107 1.55 11.68 -13.22
C VAL A 107 0.21 12.30 -12.81
N ARG A 108 -0.04 13.51 -13.29
CA ARG A 108 -1.37 14.12 -13.22
C ARG A 108 -2.11 13.76 -14.49
N ALA A 109 -3.34 13.25 -14.35
CA ALA A 109 -4.23 13.15 -15.49
C ALA A 109 -4.54 14.57 -15.94
N GLY A 110 -3.89 15.00 -17.02
CA GLY A 110 -4.29 16.22 -17.71
C GLY A 110 -5.74 16.03 -18.16
N ARG A 111 -6.59 17.02 -17.89
CA ARG A 111 -7.94 17.07 -18.42
C ARG A 111 -7.80 17.17 -19.94
N THR A 112 -7.81 16.06 -20.66
CA THR A 112 -7.91 16.04 -22.11
C THR A 112 -9.22 16.74 -22.45
N ARG A 113 -9.10 17.93 -23.03
CA ARG A 113 -10.21 18.74 -23.52
C ARG A 113 -10.70 18.17 -24.84
#